data_AF-A0A7K2NRX7-F1
#
_entry.id   AF-A0A7K2NRX7-F1
#
_cell.length_a   1.000
_cell.length_b   1.000
_cell.length_c   1.000
_cell.angle_alpha   90.00
_cell.angle_beta   90.00
_cell.angle_gamma   90.00
#
_symmetry.space_group_name_H-M   'P 1'
#
loop_
_entity.id
_entity.type
_entity.pdbx_description
1 polymer ?
#
loop_
_entity_poly.entity_id
_entity_poly.type
_entity_poly.pdbx_seq_one_letter_code
_entity_poly.pdbx_strand_id
1 'polypeptide(L)'
;ILADERGWTADGKTGFRRVSGGASDFRVRLATAGTVDDICGQYGLDTGGEVNCNVGQDVMVNLKRWLLATQYYADDVTSYRALIINHEVGHFLGHGHEGCPGAGRPAPVMMQQIKGLHGCRTNVWPYDADGRPVTGPAVG
;
A
#
# COMPACT_ATOMS: atom_id res chain seq x y z
N ILE A 1 2.53 6.73 -9.60
CA ILE A 1 1.72 5.97 -8.61
C ILE A 1 0.44 6.74 -8.30
N LEU A 2 0.43 7.77 -7.45
CA LEU A 2 -0.82 8.45 -7.03
C LEU A 2 -1.56 9.27 -8.11
N ALA A 3 -0.94 9.47 -9.27
CA ALA A 3 -1.56 10.11 -10.43
C ALA A 3 -1.87 9.12 -11.58
N ASP A 4 -1.69 7.81 -11.34
CA ASP A 4 -2.06 6.77 -12.31
C ASP A 4 -3.60 6.64 -12.34
N GLU A 5 -4.17 6.43 -13.52
CA GLU A 5 -5.62 6.35 -13.73
C GLU A 5 -6.28 5.19 -12.97
N ARG A 6 -5.51 4.16 -12.63
CA ARG A 6 -5.96 3.00 -11.84
C ARG A 6 -5.81 3.21 -10.33
N GLY A 7 -5.26 4.36 -9.92
CA GLY A 7 -5.02 4.74 -8.53
C GLY A 7 -6.28 5.25 -7.82
N TRP A 8 -6.11 5.72 -6.58
CA TRP A 8 -7.23 6.18 -5.74
C TRP A 8 -8.01 7.39 -6.29
N THR A 9 -7.51 8.06 -7.33
CA THR A 9 -8.21 9.17 -8.00
C THR A 9 -9.25 8.72 -9.02
N ALA A 10 -9.31 7.42 -9.35
CA ALA A 10 -10.14 6.90 -10.44
C ALA A 10 -11.65 7.15 -10.26
N ASP A 11 -12.14 7.20 -9.02
CA ASP A 11 -13.56 7.42 -8.71
C ASP A 11 -13.97 8.90 -8.66
N GLY A 12 -13.02 9.82 -8.85
CA GLY A 12 -13.25 11.26 -8.81
C GLY A 12 -13.55 11.83 -7.42
N LYS A 13 -13.47 11.04 -6.34
CA LYS A 13 -13.73 11.50 -4.97
C LYS A 13 -12.47 11.91 -4.23
N THR A 14 -11.33 11.34 -4.61
CA THR A 14 -10.01 11.63 -4.02
C THR A 14 -9.12 12.36 -5.03
N GLY A 15 -8.33 13.33 -4.54
CA GLY A 15 -7.31 14.02 -5.32
C GLY A 15 -6.03 14.20 -4.53
N PHE A 16 -4.88 14.10 -5.20
CA PHE A 16 -3.57 14.30 -4.57
C PHE A 16 -2.86 15.50 -5.17
N ARG A 17 -2.24 16.29 -4.30
CA ARG A 17 -1.36 17.39 -4.70
C ARG A 17 -0.08 17.34 -3.89
N ARG A 18 1.05 17.21 -4.57
CA ARG A 18 2.36 17.34 -3.92
C ARG A 18 2.56 18.79 -3.48
N VAL A 19 2.92 18.98 -2.22
CA VAL A 19 3.33 20.25 -1.65
C VAL A 19 4.82 20.21 -1.32
N SER A 20 5.51 21.33 -1.43
CA SER A 20 6.95 21.47 -1.12
C SER A 20 7.22 21.87 0.34
N GLY A 21 6.18 22.20 1.11
CA GLY A 21 6.25 22.61 2.51
C GLY A 21 4.88 23.09 3.01
N GLY A 22 4.79 23.41 4.30
CA GLY A 22 3.55 23.83 4.94
C GLY A 22 2.66 22.66 5.36
N ALA A 23 1.35 22.91 5.48
CA ALA A 23 0.38 21.89 5.86
C ALA A 23 0.23 20.82 4.77
N SER A 24 0.21 19.57 5.20
CA SER A 24 -0.01 18.37 4.37
C SER A 24 -0.96 17.44 5.10
N ASP A 25 -1.84 16.76 4.38
CA ASP A 25 -2.74 15.78 5.00
C ASP A 25 -1.97 14.54 5.47
N PHE A 26 -1.00 14.09 4.67
CA PHE A 26 -0.05 13.03 5.03
C PHE A 26 1.33 13.24 4.38
N ARG A 27 2.31 12.46 4.82
CA ARG A 27 3.70 12.44 4.31
C ARG A 27 4.11 11.00 4.03
N VAL A 28 4.70 10.76 2.86
CA VAL A 28 5.36 9.49 2.56
C VAL A 28 6.82 9.58 2.97
N ARG A 29 7.27 8.69 3.86
CA ARG A 29 8.64 8.64 4.36
C ARG A 29 9.27 7.30 4.03
N LEU A 30 10.39 7.32 3.30
CA LEU A 30 11.21 6.14 3.06
C LEU A 30 12.29 6.06 4.15
N ALA A 31 12.31 4.99 4.95
CA ALA A 31 13.18 4.87 6.12
C ALA A 31 13.71 3.45 6.32
N THR A 32 14.81 3.31 7.06
CA THR A 32 15.37 2.00 7.43
C THR A 32 14.39 1.23 8.34
N ALA A 33 14.54 -0.10 8.40
CA ALA A 33 13.67 -0.97 9.19
C ALA A 33 13.51 -0.51 10.64
N GLY A 34 14.62 -0.25 11.35
CA GLY A 34 14.57 0.24 12.73
C GLY A 34 13.83 1.57 12.90
N THR A 35 14.00 2.51 11.97
CA THR A 35 13.25 3.79 12.02
C THR A 35 11.76 3.60 11.75
N VAL A 36 11.37 2.64 10.89
CA VAL A 36 9.96 2.27 10.71
C VAL A 36 9.42 1.66 12.00
N ASP A 37 10.11 0.68 12.58
CA ASP A 37 9.71 0.04 13.84
C ASP A 37 9.56 1.05 14.98
N ASP A 38 10.51 1.96 15.16
CA ASP A 38 10.48 2.99 16.19
C ASP A 38 9.27 3.93 16.06
N ILE A 39 8.92 4.32 14.82
CA ILE A 39 7.81 5.25 14.57
C ILE A 39 6.47 4.53 14.63
N CYS A 40 6.33 3.38 13.97
CA CYS A 40 5.10 2.60 13.98
C CYS A 40 4.79 2.04 15.39
N GLY A 41 5.82 1.65 16.14
CA GLY A 41 5.71 1.14 17.51
C GLY A 41 5.19 2.16 18.52
N GLN A 42 5.41 3.47 18.31
CA GLN A 42 4.80 4.53 19.13
C GLN A 42 3.26 4.53 19.07
N TYR A 43 2.69 3.92 18.03
CA TYR A 43 1.25 3.75 17.84
C TYR A 43 0.79 2.31 18.14
N GLY A 44 1.65 1.47 18.72
CA GLY A 44 1.33 0.10 19.11
C GLY A 44 1.37 -0.92 17.97
N LEU A 45 1.95 -0.56 16.81
CA LEU A 45 2.13 -1.50 15.70
C LEU A 45 3.47 -2.22 15.79
N ASP A 46 3.45 -3.54 15.60
CA ASP A 46 4.67 -4.34 15.44
C ASP A 46 4.92 -4.62 13.95
N THR A 47 5.90 -3.92 13.38
CA THR A 47 6.29 -4.07 11.98
C THR A 47 7.39 -5.13 11.77
N GLY A 48 7.97 -5.65 12.84
CA GLY A 48 8.99 -6.71 12.83
C GLY A 48 10.21 -6.43 11.94
N GLY A 49 10.49 -5.17 11.61
CA GLY A 49 11.53 -4.78 10.64
C GLY A 49 11.21 -5.11 9.19
N GLU A 50 10.01 -5.63 8.89
CA GLU A 50 9.70 -6.22 7.59
C GLU A 50 8.64 -5.46 6.79
N VAL A 51 7.67 -4.84 7.44
CA VAL A 51 6.52 -4.22 6.76
C VAL A 51 6.54 -2.70 6.85
N ASN A 52 5.62 -2.07 6.12
CA ASN A 52 5.35 -0.63 6.18
C ASN A 52 4.26 -0.37 7.23
N CYS A 53 3.94 0.90 7.48
CA CYS A 53 2.73 1.26 8.23
C CYS A 53 2.20 2.65 7.84
N ASN A 54 0.93 2.89 8.13
CA ASN A 54 0.34 4.22 8.18
C ASN A 54 -0.02 4.58 9.63
N VAL A 55 0.57 5.66 10.16
CA VAL A 55 0.34 6.12 11.54
C VAL A 55 0.30 7.64 11.61
N GLY A 56 -0.71 8.20 12.28
CA GLY A 56 -0.91 9.65 12.35
C GLY A 56 -0.97 10.26 10.94
N GLN A 57 0.00 11.11 10.60
CA GLN A 57 0.12 11.71 9.25
C GLN A 57 1.18 11.01 8.38
N ASP A 58 1.80 9.93 8.84
CA ASP A 58 2.96 9.32 8.20
C ASP A 58 2.60 8.00 7.52
N VAL A 59 2.91 7.92 6.23
CA VAL A 59 3.02 6.68 5.47
C VAL A 59 4.49 6.27 5.50
N MET A 60 4.81 5.35 6.40
CA MET A 60 6.17 4.85 6.64
C MET A 60 6.47 3.68 5.71
N VAL A 61 7.40 3.89 4.78
CA VAL A 61 7.84 2.91 3.81
C VAL A 61 9.18 2.32 4.25
N ASN A 62 9.21 1.00 4.43
CA ASN A 62 10.40 0.25 4.79
C ASN A 62 11.36 0.17 3.58
N LEU A 63 12.57 0.68 3.74
CA LEU A 63 13.59 0.75 2.70
C LEU A 63 13.98 -0.62 2.15
N LYS A 64 14.00 -1.67 2.99
CA LYS A 64 14.26 -3.04 2.56
C LYS A 64 13.22 -3.47 1.53
N ARG A 65 11.94 -3.20 1.80
CA ARG A 65 10.82 -3.54 0.92
C ARG A 65 10.81 -2.67 -0.34
N TRP A 66 11.15 -1.40 -0.24
CA TRP A 66 11.28 -0.50 -1.38
C TRP A 66 12.35 -0.94 -2.39
N LEU A 67 13.46 -1.52 -1.90
CA LEU A 67 14.59 -1.94 -2.71
C LEU A 67 14.48 -3.38 -3.21
N LEU A 68 13.95 -4.29 -2.38
CA LEU A 68 14.01 -5.73 -2.63
C LEU A 68 12.66 -6.39 -2.91
N ALA A 69 11.56 -5.64 -2.77
CA ALA A 69 10.20 -6.15 -2.89
C ALA A 69 9.93 -7.39 -2.01
N THR A 70 9.05 -8.29 -2.45
CA THR A 70 8.84 -9.62 -1.86
C THR A 70 9.08 -10.67 -2.93
N GLN A 71 9.11 -11.96 -2.56
CA GLN A 71 9.28 -13.05 -3.53
C GLN A 71 8.23 -13.02 -4.67
N TYR A 72 7.03 -12.49 -4.42
CA TYR A 72 5.97 -12.39 -5.42
C TYR A 72 6.23 -11.31 -6.49
N TYR A 73 7.17 -10.40 -6.21
CA TYR A 73 7.53 -9.27 -7.06
C TYR A 73 9.05 -9.18 -7.27
N ALA A 74 9.78 -10.29 -7.12
CA ALA A 74 11.24 -10.31 -7.21
C ALA A 74 11.76 -9.76 -8.55
N ASP A 75 11.03 -10.02 -9.63
CA ASP A 75 11.36 -9.56 -10.98
C ASP A 75 10.71 -8.22 -11.35
N ASP A 76 9.88 -7.63 -10.48
CA ASP A 76 9.18 -6.35 -10.71
C ASP A 76 9.05 -5.50 -9.44
N VAL A 77 10.21 -5.07 -8.94
CA VAL A 77 10.32 -4.17 -7.79
C VAL A 77 9.60 -2.83 -8.05
N THR A 78 9.55 -2.37 -9.30
CA THR A 78 8.88 -1.10 -9.63
C THR A 78 7.38 -1.18 -9.38
N SER A 79 6.72 -2.27 -9.81
CA SER A 79 5.31 -2.50 -9.49
C SER A 79 5.09 -2.67 -7.99
N TYR A 80 5.99 -3.34 -7.29
CA TYR A 80 5.88 -3.46 -5.84
C TYR A 80 5.92 -2.11 -5.10
N ARG A 81 6.69 -1.13 -5.60
CA ARG A 81 6.65 0.24 -5.07
C ARG A 81 5.28 0.88 -5.23
N ALA A 82 4.58 0.62 -6.34
CA ALA A 82 3.20 1.07 -6.50
C ALA A 82 2.27 0.39 -5.50
N LEU A 83 2.40 -0.93 -5.30
CA LEU A 83 1.60 -1.69 -4.34
C LEU A 83 1.69 -1.09 -2.94
N ILE A 84 2.90 -0.93 -2.40
CA ILE A 84 3.08 -0.48 -1.02
C ILE A 84 2.61 0.96 -0.83
N ILE A 85 2.82 1.85 -1.80
CA ILE A 85 2.30 3.21 -1.72
C ILE A 85 0.78 3.22 -1.76
N ASN A 86 0.16 2.45 -2.67
CA ASN A 86 -1.29 2.39 -2.74
C ASN A 86 -1.91 1.74 -1.49
N HIS A 87 -1.28 0.72 -0.91
CA HIS A 87 -1.75 0.04 0.30
C HIS A 87 -1.75 0.99 1.51
N GLU A 88 -0.60 1.61 1.81
CA GLU A 88 -0.51 2.49 2.98
C GLU A 88 -1.32 3.79 2.80
N VAL A 89 -1.42 4.32 1.58
CA VAL A 89 -2.32 5.45 1.30
C VAL A 89 -3.78 5.01 1.39
N GLY A 90 -4.10 3.76 1.07
CA GLY A 90 -5.42 3.18 1.30
C GLY A 90 -5.80 3.22 2.78
N HIS A 91 -4.88 2.87 3.68
CA HIS A 91 -5.09 3.05 5.13
C HIS A 91 -5.32 4.50 5.53
N PHE A 92 -4.52 5.43 5.00
CA PHE A 92 -4.73 6.87 5.24
C PHE A 92 -6.13 7.35 4.79
N LEU A 93 -6.63 6.81 3.68
CA LEU A 93 -7.97 7.11 3.16
C LEU A 93 -9.10 6.36 3.90
N GLY A 94 -8.77 5.54 4.90
CA GLY A 94 -9.75 4.83 5.73
C GLY A 94 -10.11 3.42 5.24
N HIS A 95 -9.36 2.85 4.30
CA HIS A 95 -9.58 1.47 3.86
C HIS A 95 -8.92 0.47 4.84
N GLY A 96 -9.70 -0.54 5.24
CA GLY A 96 -9.21 -1.69 6.00
C GLY A 96 -8.61 -2.77 5.11
N HIS A 97 -8.04 -3.81 5.70
CA HIS A 97 -7.49 -4.92 4.93
C HIS A 97 -8.59 -5.73 4.22
N GLU A 98 -8.20 -6.35 3.10
CA GLU A 98 -9.05 -7.26 2.32
C GLU A 98 -8.35 -8.61 2.09
N GLY A 99 -9.14 -9.65 1.85
CA GLY A 99 -8.66 -10.99 1.50
C GLY A 99 -8.64 -11.22 -0.01
N CYS A 100 -8.10 -12.37 -0.42
CA CYS A 100 -8.17 -12.80 -1.82
C CYS A 100 -9.63 -13.14 -2.22
N PRO A 101 -10.21 -12.50 -3.25
CA PRO A 101 -11.59 -12.78 -3.69
C PRO A 101 -11.75 -14.14 -4.41
N GLY A 102 -10.65 -14.83 -4.74
CA GLY A 102 -10.68 -16.16 -5.33
C GLY A 102 -9.46 -16.46 -6.20
N ALA A 103 -9.25 -17.74 -6.48
CA ALA A 103 -8.11 -18.20 -7.28
C ALA A 103 -8.09 -17.56 -8.68
N GLY A 104 -6.91 -17.10 -9.11
CA GLY A 104 -6.69 -16.45 -10.40
C GLY A 104 -7.24 -15.01 -10.50
N ARG A 105 -8.01 -14.53 -9.52
CA ARG A 105 -8.48 -13.15 -9.47
C ARG A 105 -7.33 -12.20 -9.10
N PRO A 106 -7.35 -10.95 -9.54
CA PRO A 106 -6.42 -9.93 -9.05
C PRO A 106 -6.58 -9.76 -7.52
N ALA A 107 -5.47 -9.73 -6.80
CA ALA A 107 -5.48 -9.39 -5.38
C ALA A 107 -5.90 -7.92 -5.19
N PRO A 108 -6.79 -7.60 -4.23
CA PRO A 108 -7.08 -6.22 -3.87
C PRO A 108 -5.80 -5.52 -3.40
N VAL A 109 -5.69 -4.21 -3.62
CA VAL A 109 -4.51 -3.47 -3.14
C VAL A 109 -4.45 -3.46 -1.60
N MET A 110 -5.61 -3.52 -0.93
CA MET A 110 -5.73 -3.62 0.52
C MET A 110 -5.48 -5.04 1.06
N MET A 111 -5.19 -6.00 0.20
CA MET A 111 -4.72 -7.31 0.63
C MET A 111 -3.26 -7.23 1.06
N GLN A 112 -2.93 -7.87 2.19
CA GLN A 112 -1.55 -7.97 2.68
C GLN A 112 -0.73 -8.97 1.84
N GLN A 113 -0.48 -8.66 0.56
CA GLN A 113 0.16 -9.57 -0.40
C GLN A 113 1.57 -10.00 0.01
N ILE A 114 2.25 -9.23 0.88
CA ILE A 114 3.51 -9.63 1.52
C ILE A 114 3.37 -10.91 2.36
N LYS A 115 2.19 -11.17 2.94
CA LYS A 115 1.88 -12.36 3.74
C LYS A 115 1.44 -13.56 2.90
N GLY A 116 1.25 -13.38 1.59
CA GLY A 116 0.81 -14.42 0.67
C GLY A 116 -0.26 -13.95 -0.29
N LEU A 117 -0.35 -14.61 -1.46
CA LEU A 117 -1.36 -14.31 -2.47
C LEU A 117 -2.64 -15.16 -2.35
N HIS A 118 -2.61 -16.25 -1.57
CA HIS A 118 -3.77 -17.10 -1.30
C HIS A 118 -4.58 -17.51 -2.56
N GLY A 119 -3.89 -17.77 -3.66
CA GLY A 119 -4.48 -18.15 -4.96
C GLY A 119 -4.76 -16.99 -5.91
N CYS A 120 -4.75 -15.74 -5.44
CA CYS A 120 -4.85 -14.57 -6.29
C CYS A 120 -3.58 -14.35 -7.13
N ARG A 121 -3.72 -13.56 -8.19
CA ARG A 121 -2.57 -13.01 -8.94
C ARG A 121 -2.16 -11.66 -8.36
N THR A 122 -0.90 -11.30 -8.55
CA THR A 122 -0.39 -9.98 -8.20
C THR A 122 -1.22 -8.87 -8.85
N ASN A 123 -1.47 -7.81 -8.08
CA ASN A 123 -2.09 -6.59 -8.55
C ASN A 123 -1.70 -5.45 -7.61
N VAL A 124 -1.43 -4.27 -8.17
CA VAL A 124 -0.86 -3.14 -7.44
C VAL A 124 -1.77 -1.92 -7.44
N TRP A 125 -2.96 -2.04 -8.04
CA TRP A 125 -3.89 -0.92 -8.27
C TRP A 125 -5.25 -1.15 -7.60
N PRO A 126 -5.86 -0.11 -7.00
CA PRO A 126 -7.21 -0.18 -6.45
C PRO A 126 -8.31 -0.31 -7.51
N TYR A 127 -8.08 0.16 -8.74
CA TYR A 127 -9.03 0.07 -9.84
C TYR A 127 -8.42 -0.67 -11.04
N ASP A 128 -9.26 -1.33 -11.85
CA ASP A 128 -8.86 -1.90 -13.13
C ASP A 128 -8.76 -0.82 -14.23
N ALA A 129 -8.35 -1.22 -15.43
CA ALA A 129 -8.19 -0.29 -16.57
C ALA A 129 -9.51 0.35 -17.04
N ASP A 130 -10.66 -0.22 -16.66
CA ASP A 130 -11.98 0.32 -16.97
C ASP A 130 -12.55 1.15 -15.81
N GLY A 131 -11.75 1.41 -14.77
CA GLY A 131 -12.15 2.18 -13.58
C GLY A 131 -13.03 1.40 -12.60
N ARG A 132 -13.09 0.06 -12.68
CA ARG A 132 -13.85 -0.75 -11.71
C ARG A 132 -12.99 -1.08 -10.49
N PRO A 133 -13.53 -1.00 -9.27
CA PRO A 133 -12.76 -1.28 -8.07
C PRO A 133 -12.39 -2.77 -8.01
N VAL A 134 -11.13 -3.05 -7.63
CA VAL A 134 -10.61 -4.39 -7.40
C VAL A 134 -10.68 -4.70 -5.91
N THR A 135 -11.74 -5.40 -5.50
CA THR A 135 -12.07 -5.64 -4.08
C THR A 135 -12.14 -7.13 -3.72
N GLY A 136 -11.95 -7.42 -2.44
CA GLY A 136 -12.13 -8.72 -1.81
C GLY A 136 -12.92 -8.65 -0.51
N PRO A 137 -13.11 -9.78 0.19
CA PRO A 137 -13.78 -9.79 1.49
C PRO A 137 -12.96 -9.00 2.51
N ALA A 138 -13.61 -8.20 3.36
CA ALA A 138 -12.92 -7.51 4.45
C ALA A 138 -12.28 -8.51 5.43
N VAL A 139 -11.07 -8.19 5.90
CA VAL A 139 -10.35 -8.98 6.91
C VAL A 139 -9.80 -8.06 8.01
N GLY A 140 -9.72 -8.60 9.22
CA GLY A 140 -9.14 -7.92 10.39
C GLY A 140 -7.63 -8.08 10.47
#